data_AF-A0A4R2GP50-F1
#
_entry.id   AF-A0A4R2GP50-F1
#
_cell.length_a   1.000
_cell.length_b   1.000
_cell.length_c   1.000
_cell.angle_alpha   90.00
_cell.angle_beta   90.00
_cell.angle_gamma   90.00
#
_symmetry.space_group_name_H-M   'P 1'
#
loop_
_entity.id
_entity.type
_entity.pdbx_description
1 polymer ?
#
loop_
_entity_poly.entity_id
_entity_poly.type
_entity_poly.pdbx_seq_one_letter_code
_entity_poly.pdbx_strand_id
1 'polypeptide(L)'
;MRIKYLIYALVLILAFLSGWMGFRFIKGESSEPVVSELTLDSIPGRGFFGIARILEFDDVQREKFREMEIQYRTDLRDLIISMNEFESLIVEEFSKSTPDTLRLSELAFQVGKIQGEIKQLSIDHFLSIRDICDDRQAEKLAVLFSNMHERPGFRRGREGQGRGEGRHRFGRRGN
;
A
#
# COMPACT_ATOMS: atom_id res chain seq x y z
N MET A 1 -53.15 19.90 6.43
CA MET A 1 -51.93 19.67 7.22
C MET A 1 -50.88 18.83 6.50
N ARG A 2 -51.22 17.70 5.85
CA ARG A 2 -50.26 16.77 5.20
C ARG A 2 -49.37 17.40 4.11
N ILE A 3 -49.88 18.33 3.31
CA ILE A 3 -49.14 18.97 2.21
C ILE A 3 -47.96 19.83 2.72
N LYS A 4 -48.12 20.51 3.87
CA LYS A 4 -47.04 21.31 4.47
C LYS A 4 -45.86 20.42 4.88
N TYR A 5 -46.14 19.26 5.46
CA TYR A 5 -45.12 18.27 5.82
C TYR A 5 -44.43 17.67 4.58
N LEU A 6 -45.15 17.47 3.47
CA LEU A 6 -44.56 17.02 2.21
C LEU A 6 -43.60 18.07 1.62
N ILE A 7 -43.94 19.35 1.73
CA ILE A 7 -43.06 20.45 1.28
C ILE A 7 -41.81 20.54 2.17
N TYR A 8 -41.95 20.46 3.49
CA TYR A 8 -40.79 20.44 4.40
C TYR A 8 -39.89 19.21 4.18
N ALA A 9 -40.47 18.03 3.94
CA ALA A 9 -39.71 16.82 3.62
C ALA A 9 -38.91 16.97 2.31
N LEU A 10 -39.51 17.57 1.27
CA LEU A 10 -38.85 17.78 -0.02
C LEU A 10 -37.70 18.78 0.08
N VAL A 11 -37.86 19.84 0.87
CA VAL A 11 -36.80 20.83 1.14
C VAL A 11 -35.63 20.20 1.92
N LEU A 12 -35.91 19.36 2.93
CA LEU A 12 -34.88 18.66 3.68
C LEU A 12 -34.11 17.67 2.81
N ILE A 13 -34.77 16.94 1.92
CA ILE A 13 -34.12 16.01 0.98
C ILE A 13 -33.21 16.79 0.02
N LEU A 14 -33.65 17.91 -0.53
CA LEU A 14 -32.82 18.74 -1.42
C LEU A 14 -31.61 19.36 -0.69
N ALA A 15 -31.78 19.78 0.56
CA ALA A 15 -30.67 20.28 1.40
C ALA A 15 -29.67 19.16 1.75
N PHE A 16 -30.15 17.94 1.98
CA PHE A 16 -29.31 16.77 2.22
C PHE A 16 -28.55 16.37 0.96
N LEU A 17 -29.21 16.38 -0.21
CA LEU A 17 -28.60 16.05 -1.50
C LEU A 17 -27.57 17.11 -1.93
N SER A 18 -27.83 18.40 -1.71
CA SER A 18 -26.86 19.46 -2.02
C SER A 18 -25.67 19.46 -1.05
N GLY A 19 -25.90 19.19 0.24
CA GLY A 19 -24.85 18.96 1.23
C GLY A 19 -24.01 17.71 0.93
N TRP A 20 -24.66 16.61 0.51
CA TRP A 20 -24.01 15.36 0.10
C TRP A 20 -23.21 15.52 -1.20
N MET A 21 -23.74 16.25 -2.18
CA MET A 21 -23.06 16.57 -3.43
C MET A 21 -21.87 17.53 -3.19
N GLY A 22 -22.03 18.55 -2.34
CA GLY A 22 -20.93 19.43 -1.94
C GLY A 22 -19.84 18.71 -1.15
N PHE A 23 -20.22 17.78 -0.26
CA PHE A 23 -19.28 16.90 0.44
C PHE A 23 -18.53 15.96 -0.53
N ARG A 24 -19.19 15.44 -1.56
CA ARG A 24 -18.57 14.62 -2.62
C ARG A 24 -17.64 15.42 -3.55
N PHE A 25 -17.89 16.71 -3.74
CA PHE A 25 -17.00 17.59 -4.55
C PHE A 25 -15.83 18.18 -3.76
N ILE A 26 -15.95 18.32 -2.43
CA ILE A 26 -14.84 18.74 -1.54
C ILE A 26 -14.00 17.54 -1.07
N LYS A 27 -14.62 16.36 -0.93
CA LYS A 27 -13.94 15.06 -0.80
C LYS A 27 -14.13 14.27 -2.08
N GLY A 28 -13.37 14.64 -3.11
CA GLY A 28 -13.08 13.73 -4.20
C GLY A 28 -12.48 12.44 -3.64
N GLU A 29 -13.26 11.36 -3.76
CA GLU A 29 -12.78 9.98 -3.84
C GLU A 29 -12.18 9.37 -2.56
N SER A 30 -13.00 9.28 -1.51
CA SER A 30 -12.79 8.29 -0.44
C SER A 30 -13.46 6.97 -0.80
N SER A 31 -12.77 6.15 -1.58
CA SER A 31 -13.05 4.71 -1.68
C SER A 31 -12.78 4.07 -0.32
N GLU A 32 -13.68 3.19 0.13
CA GLU A 32 -13.53 2.44 1.37
C GLU A 32 -12.22 1.62 1.37
N PRO A 33 -11.58 1.44 2.54
CA PRO A 33 -10.22 0.94 2.63
C PRO A 33 -10.18 -0.57 2.36
N VAL A 34 -9.91 -0.95 1.12
CA VAL A 34 -9.31 -2.26 0.84
C VAL A 34 -7.94 -2.25 1.52
N VAL A 35 -7.70 -3.25 2.35
CA VAL A 35 -6.51 -3.44 3.18
C VAL A 35 -5.27 -3.13 2.35
N SER A 36 -4.52 -2.09 2.75
CA SER A 36 -3.26 -1.75 2.08
C SER A 36 -2.24 -2.83 2.38
N GLU A 37 -2.16 -3.75 1.44
CA GLU A 37 -1.04 -4.63 1.15
C GLU A 37 0.29 -3.93 1.48
N LEU A 38 1.05 -4.52 2.40
CA LEU A 38 2.44 -4.15 2.73
C LEU A 38 3.34 -4.49 1.53
N THR A 39 3.17 -3.80 0.41
CA THR A 39 4.13 -3.87 -0.69
C THR A 39 5.26 -2.90 -0.40
N LEU A 40 6.44 -3.44 -0.10
CA LEU A 40 7.69 -2.71 0.11
C LEU A 40 8.12 -1.89 -1.15
N ASP A 41 7.44 -2.08 -2.28
CA ASP A 41 7.54 -1.24 -3.48
C ASP A 41 6.77 0.09 -3.38
N SER A 42 6.04 0.35 -2.28
CA SER A 42 5.39 1.64 -2.00
C SER A 42 6.37 2.77 -1.62
N ILE A 43 7.68 2.56 -1.83
CA ILE A 43 8.74 3.55 -1.61
C ILE A 43 9.30 4.02 -2.96
N PRO A 44 8.77 5.11 -3.56
CA PRO A 44 9.39 5.69 -4.75
C PRO A 44 10.69 6.38 -4.33
N GLY A 45 11.82 5.90 -4.85
CA GLY A 45 13.12 6.56 -4.74
C GLY A 45 13.92 6.32 -3.46
N ARG A 46 13.53 5.37 -2.59
CA ARG A 46 14.33 4.93 -1.43
C ARG A 46 14.33 3.40 -1.22
N GLY A 47 14.46 2.61 -2.29
CA GLY A 47 14.85 1.19 -2.19
C GLY A 47 16.31 1.04 -1.77
N PHE A 48 16.83 -0.19 -1.64
CA PHE A 48 18.26 -0.60 -1.51
C PHE A 48 19.31 0.53 -1.43
N PHE A 49 19.48 1.30 -2.51
CA PHE A 49 20.44 2.41 -2.63
C PHE A 49 20.27 3.52 -1.58
N GLY A 50 19.08 3.71 -1.01
CA GLY A 50 18.81 4.67 0.04
C GLY A 50 19.46 4.27 1.36
N ILE A 51 19.30 3.01 1.79
CA ILE A 51 19.83 2.51 3.07
C ILE A 51 21.36 2.50 3.03
N ALA A 52 21.95 1.89 1.99
CA ALA A 52 23.41 1.83 1.85
C ALA A 52 24.06 3.22 1.81
N ARG A 53 23.38 4.21 1.20
CA ARG A 53 23.86 5.60 1.17
C ARG A 53 23.75 6.29 2.53
N ILE A 54 22.63 6.13 3.24
CA ILE A 54 22.42 6.78 4.55
C ILE A 54 23.38 6.22 5.60
N LEU A 55 23.63 4.91 5.55
CA LEU A 55 24.57 4.22 6.42
C LEU A 55 26.02 4.41 5.97
N GLU A 56 26.27 5.03 4.82
CA GLU A 56 27.62 5.28 4.31
C GLU A 56 28.43 3.97 4.23
N PHE A 57 27.83 2.90 3.71
CA PHE A 57 28.48 1.60 3.60
C PHE A 57 29.72 1.64 2.71
N ASP A 58 30.80 1.02 3.17
CA ASP A 58 32.00 0.79 2.36
C ASP A 58 31.73 -0.22 1.22
N ASP A 59 32.73 -0.48 0.37
CA ASP A 59 32.57 -1.41 -0.76
C ASP A 59 32.25 -2.85 -0.31
N VAL A 60 32.83 -3.31 0.81
CA VAL A 60 32.63 -4.68 1.33
C VAL A 60 31.25 -4.82 1.95
N GLN A 61 30.83 -3.84 2.75
CA GLN A 61 29.50 -3.76 3.33
C GLN A 61 28.42 -3.66 2.24
N ARG A 62 28.66 -2.89 1.18
CA ARG A 62 27.73 -2.75 0.05
C ARG A 62 27.47 -4.07 -0.67
N GLU A 63 28.50 -4.86 -0.91
CA GLU A 63 28.32 -6.15 -1.59
C GLU A 63 27.54 -7.13 -0.71
N LYS A 64 27.90 -7.24 0.59
CA LYS A 64 27.14 -8.06 1.54
C LYS A 64 25.68 -7.61 1.65
N PHE A 65 25.45 -6.31 1.73
CA PHE A 65 24.10 -5.74 1.78
C PHE A 65 23.30 -6.06 0.53
N ARG A 66 23.94 -6.07 -0.64
CA ARG A 66 23.30 -6.43 -1.92
C ARG A 66 22.80 -7.86 -1.93
N GLU A 67 23.61 -8.80 -1.47
CA GLU A 67 23.23 -10.22 -1.38
C GLU A 67 22.03 -10.39 -0.43
N MET A 68 22.09 -9.77 0.75
CA MET A 68 21.00 -9.81 1.73
C MET A 68 19.70 -9.19 1.20
N GLU A 69 19.78 -8.07 0.48
CA GLU A 69 18.61 -7.42 -0.12
C GLU A 69 17.98 -8.28 -1.21
N ILE A 70 18.78 -8.92 -2.07
CA ILE A 70 18.27 -9.78 -3.15
C ILE A 70 17.48 -10.95 -2.56
N GLN A 71 18.04 -11.60 -1.54
CA GLN A 71 17.37 -12.70 -0.85
C GLN A 71 16.07 -12.21 -0.19
N TYR A 72 16.15 -11.16 0.62
CA TYR A 72 14.99 -10.57 1.30
C TYR A 72 13.85 -10.21 0.33
N ARG A 73 14.16 -9.58 -0.80
CA ARG A 73 13.16 -9.24 -1.82
C ARG A 73 12.54 -10.45 -2.49
N THR A 74 13.29 -11.53 -2.63
CA THR A 74 12.80 -12.77 -3.23
C THR A 74 11.81 -13.42 -2.28
N ASP A 75 12.20 -13.62 -1.02
CA ASP A 75 11.35 -14.21 0.01
C ASP A 75 10.10 -13.37 0.27
N LEU A 76 10.25 -12.04 0.31
CA LEU A 76 9.13 -11.13 0.49
C LEU A 76 8.14 -11.21 -0.67
N ARG A 77 8.64 -11.31 -1.91
CA ARG A 77 7.78 -11.43 -3.10
C ARG A 77 6.93 -12.69 -3.01
N ASP A 78 7.53 -13.81 -2.64
CA ASP A 78 6.82 -15.09 -2.55
C ASP A 78 5.71 -15.02 -1.49
N LEU A 79 5.99 -14.42 -0.32
CA LEU A 79 4.97 -14.17 0.71
C LEU A 79 3.84 -13.26 0.22
N ILE A 80 4.16 -12.17 -0.48
CA ILE A 80 3.15 -11.26 -1.04
C ILE A 80 2.27 -11.97 -2.08
N ILE A 81 2.86 -12.79 -2.96
CA ILE A 81 2.11 -13.58 -3.94
C ILE A 81 1.12 -14.50 -3.21
N SER A 82 1.58 -15.26 -2.21
CA SER A 82 0.71 -16.13 -1.42
C SER A 82 -0.40 -15.37 -0.69
N MET A 83 -0.09 -14.19 -0.15
CA MET A 83 -1.10 -13.34 0.50
C MET A 83 -2.19 -12.92 -0.49
N ASN A 84 -1.81 -12.49 -1.69
CA ASN A 84 -2.72 -12.06 -2.74
C ASN A 84 -3.61 -13.20 -3.27
N GLU A 85 -3.12 -14.44 -3.27
CA GLU A 85 -3.93 -15.61 -3.55
C GLU A 85 -5.06 -15.77 -2.52
N PHE A 86 -4.74 -15.66 -1.21
CA PHE A 86 -5.76 -15.71 -0.16
C PHE A 86 -6.73 -14.53 -0.22
N GLU A 87 -6.26 -13.31 -0.46
CA GLU A 87 -7.13 -12.14 -0.63
C GLU A 87 -8.06 -12.30 -1.84
N SER A 88 -7.58 -12.87 -2.93
CA SER A 88 -8.42 -13.19 -4.10
C SER A 88 -9.50 -14.21 -3.76
N LEU A 89 -9.17 -15.24 -2.97
CA LEU A 89 -10.16 -16.23 -2.49
C LEU A 89 -11.20 -15.61 -1.54
N ILE A 90 -10.81 -14.61 -0.74
CA ILE A 90 -11.76 -13.84 0.11
C ILE A 90 -12.76 -13.10 -0.78
N VAL A 91 -12.27 -12.41 -1.81
CA VAL A 91 -13.12 -11.68 -2.77
C VAL A 91 -14.06 -12.64 -3.52
N GLU A 92 -13.55 -13.80 -3.94
CA GLU A 92 -14.35 -14.85 -4.59
C GLU A 92 -15.47 -15.35 -3.67
N GLU A 93 -15.15 -15.71 -2.42
CA GLU A 93 -16.13 -16.21 -1.45
C GLU A 93 -17.18 -15.16 -1.11
N PHE A 94 -16.76 -13.91 -0.90
CA PHE A 94 -17.64 -12.78 -0.63
C PHE A 94 -18.62 -12.51 -1.79
N SER A 95 -18.23 -12.82 -3.03
CA SER A 95 -19.04 -12.60 -4.23
C SER A 95 -20.13 -13.65 -4.46
N LYS A 96 -20.21 -14.71 -3.63
CA LYS A 96 -21.22 -15.76 -3.75
C LYS A 96 -22.59 -15.28 -3.27
N SER A 97 -23.65 -15.90 -3.79
CA SER A 97 -25.04 -15.62 -3.35
C SER A 97 -25.29 -15.96 -1.88
N THR A 98 -24.53 -16.93 -1.36
CA THR A 98 -24.55 -17.36 0.04
C THR A 98 -23.11 -17.58 0.51
N PRO A 99 -22.41 -16.53 0.97
CA PRO A 99 -21.02 -16.65 1.42
C PRO A 99 -20.88 -17.54 2.65
N ASP A 100 -19.84 -18.38 2.67
CA ASP A 100 -19.47 -19.19 3.82
C ASP A 100 -18.61 -18.38 4.80
N THR A 101 -19.21 -17.98 5.90
CA THR A 101 -18.54 -17.20 6.95
C THR A 101 -17.40 -17.94 7.66
N LEU A 102 -17.43 -19.27 7.74
CA LEU A 102 -16.33 -20.04 8.33
C LEU A 102 -15.13 -20.04 7.39
N ARG A 103 -15.38 -20.20 6.09
CA ARG A 103 -14.34 -20.11 5.06
C ARG A 103 -13.71 -18.72 4.99
N LEU A 104 -14.51 -17.65 5.08
CA LEU A 104 -14.00 -16.28 5.14
C LEU A 104 -13.10 -16.07 6.38
N SER A 105 -13.50 -16.60 7.53
CA SER A 105 -12.68 -16.53 8.76
C SER A 105 -11.35 -17.26 8.62
N GLU A 106 -11.36 -18.44 7.99
CA GLU A 106 -10.13 -19.22 7.74
C GLU A 106 -9.19 -18.48 6.78
N LEU A 107 -9.71 -17.95 5.67
CA LEU A 107 -8.91 -17.19 4.71
C LEU A 107 -8.31 -15.93 5.36
N ALA A 108 -9.07 -15.21 6.18
CA ALA A 108 -8.58 -14.06 6.93
C ALA A 108 -7.48 -14.44 7.93
N PHE A 109 -7.59 -15.62 8.57
CA PHE A 109 -6.54 -16.14 9.45
C PHE A 109 -5.24 -16.42 8.67
N GLN A 110 -5.33 -17.00 7.46
CA GLN A 110 -4.15 -17.23 6.61
C GLN A 110 -3.48 -15.93 6.17
N VAL A 111 -4.25 -14.91 5.79
CA VAL A 111 -3.70 -13.57 5.50
C VAL A 111 -2.96 -13.01 6.73
N GLY A 112 -3.58 -13.09 7.91
CA GLY A 112 -2.95 -12.64 9.17
C GLY A 112 -1.64 -13.39 9.48
N LYS A 113 -1.58 -14.69 9.20
CA LYS A 113 -0.36 -15.49 9.36
C LYS A 113 0.75 -14.99 8.43
N ILE A 114 0.47 -14.80 7.15
CA ILE A 114 1.47 -14.30 6.18
C ILE A 114 1.93 -12.88 6.54
N GLN A 115 1.04 -12.01 7.01
CA GLN A 115 1.44 -10.69 7.52
C GLN A 115 2.39 -10.79 8.72
N GLY A 116 2.25 -11.81 9.56
CA GLY A 116 3.20 -12.15 10.61
C GLY A 116 4.56 -12.58 10.06
N GLU A 117 4.56 -13.45 9.04
CA GLU A 117 5.78 -13.93 8.36
C GLU A 117 6.54 -12.78 7.68
N ILE A 118 5.84 -11.86 7.01
CA ILE A 118 6.45 -10.66 6.41
C ILE A 118 7.15 -9.81 7.47
N LYS A 119 6.51 -9.59 8.62
CA LYS A 119 7.12 -8.81 9.73
C LYS A 119 8.36 -9.50 10.28
N GLN A 120 8.31 -10.81 10.45
CA GLN A 120 9.46 -11.59 10.91
C GLN A 120 10.61 -11.51 9.91
N LEU A 121 10.33 -11.71 8.62
CA LEU A 121 11.32 -11.57 7.55
C LEU A 121 11.96 -10.18 7.54
N SER A 122 11.17 -9.11 7.72
CA SER A 122 11.72 -7.75 7.83
C SER A 122 12.63 -7.60 9.06
N ILE A 123 12.23 -8.12 10.23
CA ILE A 123 13.07 -8.09 11.45
C ILE A 123 14.41 -8.79 11.18
N ASP A 124 14.37 -9.99 10.62
CA ASP A 124 15.57 -10.78 10.34
C ASP A 124 16.49 -10.08 9.34
N HIS A 125 15.93 -9.43 8.32
CA HIS A 125 16.69 -8.60 7.39
C HIS A 125 17.38 -7.42 8.08
N PHE A 126 16.67 -6.66 8.93
CA PHE A 126 17.26 -5.56 9.68
C PHE A 126 18.35 -6.01 10.65
N LEU A 127 18.20 -7.16 11.30
CA LEU A 127 19.25 -7.75 12.14
C LEU A 127 20.50 -8.09 11.30
N SER A 128 20.29 -8.69 10.13
CA SER A 128 21.39 -9.02 9.22
C SER A 128 22.14 -7.78 8.72
N ILE A 129 21.44 -6.67 8.45
CA ILE A 129 22.08 -5.38 8.14
C ILE A 129 22.89 -4.88 9.34
N ARG A 130 22.33 -4.94 10.55
CA ARG A 130 23.02 -4.48 11.76
C ARG A 130 24.34 -5.22 11.97
N ASP A 131 24.40 -6.50 11.64
CA ASP A 131 25.59 -7.33 11.86
C ASP A 131 26.76 -6.97 10.93
N ILE A 132 26.51 -6.25 9.82
CA ILE A 132 27.57 -5.71 8.96
C ILE A 132 27.92 -4.25 9.27
N CYS A 133 27.15 -3.58 10.13
CA CYS A 133 27.35 -2.18 10.52
C CYS A 133 28.43 -2.04 11.60
N ASP A 134 29.12 -0.90 11.60
CA ASP A 134 29.84 -0.42 12.80
C ASP A 134 28.87 0.22 13.82
N ASP A 135 29.37 0.58 15.00
CA ASP A 135 28.56 1.16 16.09
C ASP A 135 27.79 2.42 15.66
N ARG A 136 28.42 3.29 14.85
CA ARG A 136 27.80 4.54 14.37
C ARG A 136 26.73 4.25 13.33
N GLN A 137 26.97 3.27 12.45
CA GLN A 137 26.01 2.82 11.45
C GLN A 137 24.82 2.10 12.10
N ALA A 138 25.05 1.32 13.16
CA ALA A 138 23.98 0.64 13.91
C ALA A 138 23.03 1.63 14.59
N GLU A 139 23.55 2.73 15.14
CA GLU A 139 22.73 3.82 15.69
C GLU A 139 21.87 4.48 14.60
N LYS A 140 22.47 4.81 13.44
CA LYS A 140 21.74 5.34 12.28
C LYS A 140 20.66 4.38 11.80
N LEU A 141 20.94 3.07 11.78
CA LEU A 141 20.01 2.03 11.39
C LEU A 141 18.81 1.96 12.33
N ALA A 142 19.03 2.04 13.64
CA ALA A 142 17.95 2.06 14.63
C ALA A 142 17.03 3.27 14.43
N VAL A 143 17.61 4.46 14.20
CA VAL A 143 16.83 5.67 13.88
C VAL A 143 16.03 5.51 12.58
N LEU A 144 16.61 4.90 11.54
CA LEU A 144 15.90 4.61 10.29
C LEU A 144 14.70 3.68 10.52
N PHE A 145 14.89 2.63 11.31
CA PHE A 145 13.85 1.66 11.62
C PHE A 145 12.68 2.30 12.39
N SER A 146 12.96 3.08 13.44
CA SER A 146 11.92 3.78 14.21
C SER A 146 11.13 4.76 13.34
N ASN A 147 11.82 5.54 12.49
CA ASN A 147 11.17 6.47 11.57
C ASN A 147 10.28 5.78 10.54
N MET A 148 10.56 4.53 10.17
CA MET A 148 9.71 3.77 9.26
C MET A 148 8.39 3.36 9.92
N HIS A 149 8.41 3.09 11.23
CA HIS A 149 7.24 2.70 12.03
C HIS A 149 6.40 3.90 12.50
N GLU A 150 7.03 5.04 12.79
CA GLU A 150 6.36 6.19 13.41
C GLU A 150 5.57 7.07 12.47
N ARG A 151 5.76 6.99 11.14
CA ARG A 151 5.03 7.89 10.22
C ARG A 151 3.62 7.35 9.91
N PRO A 152 2.54 8.00 10.38
CA PRO A 152 1.16 7.59 10.08
C PRO A 152 0.72 8.02 8.65
N GLY A 153 1.67 8.43 7.81
CA GLY A 153 1.42 9.15 6.56
C GLY A 153 2.46 8.89 5.47
N PHE A 154 3.26 7.81 5.55
CA PHE A 154 4.03 7.33 4.40
C PHE A 154 3.15 6.78 3.26
N ARG A 155 1.82 6.89 3.38
CA ARG A 155 0.87 6.97 2.27
C ARG A 155 0.99 8.32 1.55
N ARG A 156 2.10 8.60 0.87
CA ARG A 156 2.15 9.63 -0.18
C ARG A 156 3.45 9.52 -0.96
N GLY A 157 3.31 9.06 -2.20
CA GLY A 157 4.38 8.97 -3.16
C GLY A 157 3.94 8.30 -4.46
N ARG A 158 3.08 8.94 -5.24
CA ARG A 158 3.32 9.01 -6.69
C ARG A 158 2.62 10.23 -7.27
N GLU A 159 3.15 11.40 -6.93
CA GLU A 159 3.26 12.45 -7.94
C GLU A 159 4.36 11.99 -8.90
N GLY A 160 3.94 11.49 -10.06
CA GLY A 160 4.81 10.87 -11.05
C GLY A 160 4.09 10.69 -12.37
N GLN A 161 3.65 11.81 -12.93
CA GLN A 161 3.62 12.11 -14.38
C GLN A 161 3.26 10.92 -15.28
N GLY A 162 1.95 10.67 -15.42
CA GLY A 162 1.43 10.29 -16.73
C GLY A 162 1.71 11.45 -17.68
N ARG A 163 2.81 11.39 -18.42
CA ARG A 163 2.97 12.19 -19.64
C ARG A 163 1.84 11.81 -20.57
N GLY A 164 0.80 12.64 -20.57
CA GLY A 164 -0.06 12.76 -21.73
C GLY A 164 0.81 13.19 -22.91
N GLU A 165 1.01 12.29 -23.86
CA GLU A 165 1.01 12.69 -25.26
C GLU A 165 0.01 11.80 -25.99
N GLY A 166 -1.22 12.28 -26.02
CA GLY A 166 -2.18 11.86 -27.01
C GLY A 166 -1.62 12.17 -28.39
N ARG A 167 -1.12 11.16 -29.10
CA ARG A 167 -1.07 11.20 -30.55
C ARG A 167 -2.40 10.70 -31.09
N HIS A 168 -3.39 11.59 -31.03
CA HIS A 168 -4.44 11.62 -32.02
C HIS A 168 -3.77 11.93 -33.38
N ARG A 169 -3.50 10.89 -34.18
CA ARG A 169 -3.27 11.07 -35.62
C ARG A 169 -4.56 10.72 -36.36
N PHE A 170 -5.50 11.66 -36.32
CA PHE A 170 -6.48 11.79 -37.40
C PHE A 170 -5.70 12.19 -38.66
N GLY A 171 -5.73 11.34 -39.67
CA GLY A 171 -5.24 11.62 -41.02
C GLY A 171 -6.27 11.12 -42.02
N ARG A 172 -7.33 11.91 -42.22
CA ARG A 172 -8.29 11.74 -43.31
C ARG A 172 -7.83 12.62 -44.49
N ARG A 173 -7.49 12.00 -45.62
CA ARG A 173 -7.56 12.52 -47.01
C ARG A 173 -7.11 11.36 -47.91
N GLY A 174 -7.87 10.83 -48.87
CA GLY A 174 -8.95 11.43 -49.64
C GLY A 174 -8.38 12.21 -50.83
N ASN A 175 -7.73 11.53 -51.77
CA ASN A 175 -8.00 11.51 -53.23
C ASN A 175 -7.00 10.56 -53.89
#